data_AF-A0A2V8Z3X6-F1
#
_entry.id   AF-A0A2V8Z3X6-F1
#
_cell.length_a   1.000
_cell.length_b   1.000
_cell.length_c   1.000
_cell.angle_alpha   90.00
_cell.angle_beta   90.00
_cell.angle_gamma   90.00
#
_symmetry.space_group_name_H-M   'P 1'
#
loop_
_entity.id
_entity.type
_entity.pdbx_description
1 polymer ?
#
loop_
_entity_poly.entity_id
_entity_poly.type
_entity_poly.pdbx_seq_one_letter_code
_entity_poly.pdbx_strand_id
1 'polypeptide(L)'
;MPKIFKRGDHVEWNSEAGRVRGVILRKLTADYRYKGYVHRASKEEPQYLIKSDKTDHVAIHKGKALKRVRPLKPGRAAKSQKKKPRRRSRTHA
;
A
#
# COMPACT_ATOMS: atom_id res chain seq x y z
N MET A 1 16.37 0.72 9.33
CA MET A 1 16.44 1.81 8.31
C MET A 1 15.12 1.90 7.55
N PRO A 2 14.53 3.09 7.40
CA PRO A 2 13.36 3.30 6.56
C PRO A 2 13.72 2.99 5.10
N LYS A 3 12.98 2.09 4.46
CA LYS A 3 13.16 1.81 3.03
C LYS A 3 12.66 3.01 2.23
N ILE A 4 13.53 3.54 1.38
CA ILE A 4 13.21 4.61 0.45
C ILE A 4 12.81 3.97 -0.88
N PHE A 5 11.66 4.37 -1.39
CA PHE A 5 11.15 3.92 -2.69
C PHE A 5 11.19 5.07 -3.69
N LYS A 6 11.35 4.74 -4.97
CA LYS A 6 11.33 5.69 -6.08
C LYS A 6 10.07 5.52 -6.91
N ARG A 7 9.71 6.55 -7.66
CA ARG A 7 8.62 6.47 -8.65
C ARG A 7 8.89 5.31 -9.62
N GLY A 8 7.89 4.47 -9.85
CA GLY A 8 7.98 3.27 -10.69
C GLY A 8 8.40 1.99 -9.97
N ASP A 9 8.86 2.07 -8.71
CA ASP A 9 9.10 0.85 -7.93
C ASP A 9 7.78 0.12 -7.66
N HIS A 10 7.80 -1.20 -7.83
CA HIS A 10 6.68 -2.05 -7.42
C HIS A 10 6.80 -2.39 -5.94
N VAL A 11 5.69 -2.24 -5.23
CA VAL A 11 5.58 -2.49 -3.80
C VAL A 11 4.38 -3.38 -3.50
N GLU A 12 4.51 -4.15 -2.43
CA GLU A 12 3.43 -4.89 -1.82
C GLU A 12 3.19 -4.33 -0.41
N TRP A 13 1.92 -4.20 -0.03
CA TRP A 13 1.52 -3.80 1.31
C TRP A 13 0.36 -4.67 1.79
N ASN A 14 0.20 -4.75 3.11
CA ASN A 14 -0.94 -5.44 3.70
C ASN A 14 -2.11 -4.47 3.85
N SER A 15 -3.25 -4.87 3.33
CA SER A 15 -4.54 -4.18 3.44
C SER A 15 -5.54 -5.06 4.21
N GLU A 16 -6.66 -4.47 4.62
CA GLU A 16 -7.77 -5.20 5.26
C GLU A 16 -8.25 -6.36 4.39
N ALA A 17 -8.20 -6.21 3.06
CA ALA A 17 -8.57 -7.27 2.11
C ALA A 17 -7.45 -8.31 1.87
N GLY A 18 -6.21 -8.08 2.30
CA GLY A 18 -5.06 -8.97 2.08
C GLY A 18 -3.83 -8.25 1.54
N ARG A 19 -2.90 -9.01 0.95
CA ARG A 19 -1.70 -8.42 0.31
C ARG A 19 -2.07 -7.80 -1.03
N VAL A 20 -1.85 -6.50 -1.14
CA VAL A 20 -2.11 -5.70 -2.34
C VAL A 20 -0.76 -5.31 -2.94
N ARG A 21 -0.72 -5.22 -4.27
CA ARG A 21 0.45 -4.80 -5.04
C ARG A 21 0.13 -3.58 -5.86
N GLY A 22 1.16 -2.80 -6.13
CA GLY A 22 1.03 -1.57 -6.87
C GLY A 22 2.36 -0.93 -7.15
N VAL A 23 2.28 0.20 -7.86
CA VAL A 23 3.41 1.02 -8.26
C VAL A 23 3.46 2.32 -7.50
N ILE A 24 4.66 2.73 -7.11
CA ILE A 24 4.89 4.04 -6.49
C ILE A 24 4.68 5.11 -7.57
N LEU A 25 3.66 5.94 -7.41
CA LEU A 25 3.43 7.10 -8.27
C LEU A 25 4.28 8.29 -7.85
N ARG A 26 4.36 8.55 -6.54
CA ARG A 26 5.03 9.74 -6.01
C ARG A 26 5.46 9.54 -4.56
N LYS A 27 6.64 10.09 -4.23
CA LYS A 27 7.10 10.27 -2.85
C LYS A 27 6.59 11.62 -2.32
N LEU A 28 5.97 11.60 -1.15
CA LEU A 28 5.47 12.76 -0.43
C LEU A 28 6.41 13.00 0.76
N THR A 29 7.01 14.19 0.80
CA THR A 29 7.92 14.64 1.87
C THR A 29 7.44 15.91 2.55
N ALA A 30 6.20 16.32 2.26
CA ALA A 30 5.52 17.48 2.79
C ALA A 30 4.03 17.16 2.89
N ASP A 31 3.29 17.99 3.62
CA ASP A 31 1.85 17.86 3.80
C ASP A 31 1.12 17.73 2.45
N TYR A 32 0.25 16.73 2.34
CA TYR A 32 -0.47 16.42 1.11
C TYR A 32 -1.95 16.25 1.38
N ARG A 33 -2.79 17.02 0.68
CA ARG A 33 -4.24 16.92 0.81
C ARG A 33 -4.79 15.89 -0.17
N TYR A 34 -5.49 14.88 0.35
CA TYR A 34 -6.09 13.82 -0.45
C TYR A 34 -7.43 13.40 0.13
N LYS A 35 -8.47 13.33 -0.71
CA LYS A 35 -9.86 12.97 -0.31
C LYS A 35 -10.37 13.71 0.93
N GLY A 36 -10.04 15.00 1.05
CA GLY A 36 -10.45 15.83 2.19
C GLY A 36 -9.55 15.75 3.43
N TYR A 37 -8.61 14.80 3.49
CA TYR A 37 -7.68 14.63 4.61
C TYR A 37 -6.29 15.17 4.29
N VAL A 38 -5.60 15.71 5.31
CA VAL A 38 -4.20 16.14 5.21
C VAL A 38 -3.29 15.04 5.72
N HIS A 39 -2.47 14.49 4.82
CA HIS A 39 -1.42 13.55 5.14
C HIS A 39 -0.16 14.32 5.54
N ARG A 40 0.18 14.29 6.83
CA ARG A 40 1.44 14.85 7.34
C ARG A 40 2.62 13.97 6.96
N ALA A 41 3.35 14.38 5.94
CA ALA A 41 4.56 13.70 5.48
C ALA A 41 5.76 14.65 5.64
N SER A 42 6.92 14.09 5.98
CA SER A 42 8.15 14.86 6.16
C SER A 42 9.31 14.18 5.44
N LYS A 43 10.49 14.84 5.41
CA LYS A 43 11.70 14.24 4.84
C LYS A 43 12.15 13.00 5.62
N GLU A 44 11.92 13.00 6.93
CA GLU A 44 12.25 11.91 7.86
C GLU A 44 11.22 10.78 7.83
N GLU A 45 9.93 11.15 7.73
CA GLU A 45 8.81 10.22 7.58
C GLU A 45 8.10 10.41 6.23
N PRO A 46 8.75 10.01 5.11
CA PRO A 46 8.13 10.14 3.81
C PRO A 46 6.94 9.18 3.68
N GLN A 47 5.87 9.70 3.07
CA GLN A 47 4.72 8.90 2.63
C GLN A 47 4.79 8.67 1.13
N TYR A 48 4.12 7.64 0.64
CA TYR A 48 4.17 7.26 -0.77
C TYR A 48 2.77 7.09 -1.31
N LEU A 49 2.50 7.76 -2.42
CA LEU A 49 1.30 7.60 -3.22
C LEU A 49 1.49 6.38 -4.12
N ILE A 50 0.65 5.37 -3.96
CA ILE A 50 0.77 4.07 -4.61
C ILE A 50 -0.51 3.79 -5.38
N LYS A 51 -0.38 3.33 -6.62
CA LYS A 51 -1.50 2.88 -7.43
C LYS A 51 -1.55 1.35 -7.43
N SER A 52 -2.68 0.78 -7.05
CA SER A 52 -2.93 -0.67 -7.11
C SER A 52 -2.94 -1.15 -8.55
N ASP A 53 -2.23 -2.24 -8.83
CA ASP A 53 -2.18 -2.85 -10.18
C ASP A 53 -3.51 -3.53 -10.53
N LYS A 54 -4.32 -3.90 -9.52
CA LYS A 54 -5.54 -4.71 -9.71
C LYS A 54 -6.80 -3.87 -9.91
N THR A 55 -6.84 -2.69 -9.28
CA THR A 55 -8.08 -1.92 -9.11
C THR A 55 -7.92 -0.46 -9.46
N ASP A 56 -6.74 -0.06 -9.97
CA ASP A 56 -6.32 1.33 -10.18
C ASP A 56 -6.46 2.25 -8.95
N HIS A 57 -6.75 1.68 -7.78
CA HIS A 57 -7.01 2.40 -6.54
C HIS A 57 -5.72 3.05 -6.04
N VAL A 58 -5.80 4.35 -5.72
CA VAL A 58 -4.68 5.12 -5.17
C VAL A 58 -4.73 5.18 -3.64
N ALA A 59 -3.65 4.73 -3.01
CA ALA A 59 -3.47 4.70 -1.56
C ALA A 59 -2.21 5.49 -1.14
N ILE A 60 -2.19 5.99 0.10
CA ILE A 60 -1.04 6.66 0.70
C ILE A 60 -0.55 5.85 1.91
N HIS A 61 0.70 5.42 1.88
CA HIS A 61 1.31 4.65 2.95
C HIS A 61 2.73 5.13 3.31
N LYS A 62 3.11 4.99 4.58
CA LYS A 62 4.50 5.20 5.04
C LYS A 62 5.40 4.09 4.50
N GLY A 63 6.67 4.41 4.20
CA GLY A 63 7.63 3.44 3.66
C GLY A 63 7.82 2.18 4.51
N LYS A 64 7.62 2.28 5.84
CA LYS A 64 7.69 1.14 6.77
C LYS A 64 6.65 0.04 6.52
N ALA A 65 5.50 0.38 5.94
CA ALA A 65 4.43 -0.56 5.63
C ALA A 65 4.62 -1.25 4.26
N LEU A 66 5.60 -0.80 3.48
CA LEU A 66 5.81 -1.23 2.10
C LEU A 66 6.95 -2.23 2.01
N LYS A 67 6.76 -3.23 1.16
CA LYS A 67 7.79 -4.19 0.79
C LYS A 67 8.06 -4.06 -0.70
N ARG A 68 9.31 -3.77 -1.07
CA ARG A 68 9.74 -3.79 -2.48
C ARG A 68 9.54 -5.20 -3.03
N VAL A 69 8.87 -5.30 -4.19
CA VAL A 69 8.72 -6.57 -4.90
C VAL A 69 9.28 -6.42 -6.31
N ARG A 70 9.83 -7.51 -6.85
CA ARG A 70 10.21 -7.53 -8.26
C ARG A 70 8.92 -7.48 -9.10
N PRO A 71 8.88 -6.69 -10.17
CA PRO A 71 7.76 -6.73 -11.10
C PRO A 71 7.60 -8.16 -11.61
N LEU A 72 6.37 -8.68 -11.55
CA LEU A 72 6.09 -9.96 -12.17
C LEU A 72 6.20 -9.79 -13.68
N LYS A 73 6.88 -10.72 -14.36
CA LYS A 73 6.77 -10.83 -15.82
C LYS A 73 5.28 -10.87 -16.19
N PRO A 74 4.83 -10.13 -17.23
CA PRO A 74 3.43 -10.20 -17.67
C PRO A 74 3.09 -11.66 -17.97
N GLY A 75 2.08 -12.21 -17.29
CA GLY A 75 1.65 -13.61 -17.44
C GLY A 75 1.45 -14.41 -16.15
N ARG A 76 1.99 -13.98 -14.99
CA ARG A 76 1.75 -14.68 -13.71
C ARG A 76 0.69 -13.95 -12.89
N ALA A 77 -0.60 -14.23 -13.18
CA ALA A 77 -1.71 -13.69 -12.42
C ALA A 77 -1.51 -13.91 -10.90
N ALA A 78 -1.44 -12.82 -10.14
CA ALA A 78 -1.32 -12.86 -8.69
C ALA A 78 -2.62 -13.41 -8.10
N LYS A 79 -2.64 -14.72 -7.80
CA LYS A 79 -3.72 -15.44 -7.12
C LYS A 79 -4.34 -14.55 -6.04
N SER A 80 -5.55 -14.08 -6.27
CA SER A 80 -6.36 -13.38 -5.26
C SER A 80 -6.64 -14.37 -4.13
N GLN A 81 -5.92 -14.23 -3.02
CA GLN A 81 -6.24 -14.94 -1.79
C GLN A 81 -7.55 -14.35 -1.25
N LYS A 82 -8.68 -15.01 -1.59
CA LYS A 82 -9.98 -14.82 -0.95
C LYS A 82 -9.79 -15.02 0.56
N LYS A 83 -10.01 -13.97 1.37
CA LYS A 83 -9.98 -14.08 2.84
C LYS A 83 -11.21 -14.86 3.32
N LYS A 84 -10.98 -15.95 4.07
CA LYS A 84 -12.01 -16.58 4.91
C LYS A 84 -12.45 -15.56 5.99
N PRO A 85 -13.77 -15.45 6.29
CA PRO A 85 -14.25 -14.51 7.29
C PRO A 85 -13.71 -14.90 8.67
N ARG A 86 -13.14 -13.92 9.39
CA ARG A 86 -12.81 -14.06 10.81
C ARG A 86 -14.13 -14.14 11.58
N ARG A 87 -14.44 -15.31 12.14
CA ARG A 87 -15.55 -15.48 13.10
C ARG A 87 -15.39 -14.45 14.22
N ARG A 88 -16.36 -13.54 14.35
CA ARG A 88 -16.55 -12.72 15.55
C ARG A 88 -16.99 -13.67 16.66
N SER A 89 -16.17 -13.88 17.67
CA SER A 89 -16.63 -14.47 18.93
C SER A 89 -17.52 -13.43 19.61
N ARG A 90 -18.82 -13.72 19.68
CA ARG A 90 -19.81 -12.95 20.44
C ARG A 90 -19.46 -12.99 21.93
N THR A 91 -19.50 -11.83 22.56
CA THR A 91 -19.68 -11.64 23.99
C THR A 91 -20.99 -12.26 24.46
N HIS A 92 -20.94 -12.93 25.62
CA HIS A 92 -22.00 -13.18 26.62
C HIS A 92 -21.25 -13.70 27.85
N ALA A 93 -21.64 -13.50 29.09
CA ALA A 93 -22.53 -12.59 29.82
C ALA A 93 -22.08 -12.72 31.28
#